data_AF-A0A968Z493-F1
#
_entry.id   AF-A0A968Z493-F1
#
_cell.length_a   1.000
_cell.length_b   1.000
_cell.length_c   1.000
_cell.angle_alpha   90.00
_cell.angle_beta   90.00
_cell.angle_gamma   90.00
#
_symmetry.space_group_name_H-M   'P 1'
#
loop_
_entity.id
_entity.type
_entity.pdbx_description
1 polymer ?
#
loop_
_entity_poly.entity_id
_entity_poly.type
_entity_poly.pdbx_seq_one_letter_code
_entity_poly.pdbx_strand_id
1 'polypeptide(L)'
;MHLSEIVHPNQLHGLSIPQLKQIAREIRDKHLETVAASGGHLGPGLGVVELTLALYQTLDLNRDKVIWDVGHQAYPHKLLTGRYNRFHTLRQKDGVA
;
A
#
# COMPACT_ATOMS: atom_id res chain seq x y z
N MET A 1 -1.45 -8.79 13.20
CA MET A 1 -2.12 -8.04 12.13
C MET A 1 -1.30 -8.22 10.88
N HIS A 2 -1.91 -8.75 9.83
CA HIS A 2 -1.31 -8.92 8.52
C HIS A 2 -1.83 -7.84 7.56
N LEU A 3 -1.06 -7.53 6.51
CA LEU A 3 -1.44 -6.59 5.46
C LEU A 3 -2.79 -6.95 4.82
N SER A 4 -3.07 -8.25 4.66
CA SER A 4 -4.33 -8.75 4.10
C SER A 4 -5.57 -8.44 4.96
N GLU A 5 -5.39 -8.13 6.25
CA GLU A 5 -6.45 -7.80 7.20
C GLU A 5 -6.76 -6.29 7.22
N ILE A 6 -5.96 -5.47 6.52
CA ILE A 6 -6.11 -4.02 6.48
C ILE A 6 -7.08 -3.65 5.36
N VAL A 7 -8.26 -3.18 5.76
CA VAL A 7 -9.30 -2.67 4.87
C VAL A 7 -9.37 -1.15 4.90
N HIS A 8 -8.85 -0.50 5.95
CA HIS A 8 -8.80 0.94 6.11
C HIS A 8 -7.45 1.41 6.72
N PRO A 9 -6.85 2.52 6.24
CA PRO A 9 -5.54 2.99 6.72
C PRO A 9 -5.45 3.25 8.22
N ASN A 10 -6.52 3.76 8.84
CA ASN A 10 -6.54 4.06 10.27
C ASN A 10 -6.36 2.81 11.16
N GLN A 11 -6.47 1.58 10.62
CA GLN A 11 -6.10 0.37 11.36
C GLN A 11 -4.59 0.32 11.71
N LEU A 12 -3.77 1.17 11.07
CA LEU A 12 -2.35 1.35 11.41
C LEU A 12 -2.13 2.17 12.69
N HIS A 13 -3.14 2.89 13.16
CA HIS A 13 -3.02 3.72 14.37
C HIS A 13 -2.69 2.85 15.59
N GLY A 14 -1.70 3.27 16.37
CA GLY A 14 -1.28 2.55 17.57
C GLY A 14 -0.43 1.30 17.33
N LEU A 15 -0.15 0.92 16.07
CA LEU A 15 0.79 -0.16 15.80
C LEU A 15 2.22 0.22 16.21
N SER A 16 2.91 -0.75 16.80
CA SER A 16 4.32 -0.63 17.16
C SER A 16 5.23 -0.63 15.93
N ILE A 17 6.46 -0.11 16.08
CA ILE A 17 7.48 -0.14 15.02
C ILE A 17 7.73 -1.56 14.47
N PRO A 18 7.86 -2.62 15.29
CA PRO A 18 7.99 -3.98 14.77
C PRO A 18 6.82 -4.42 13.89
N GLN A 19 5.58 -4.10 14.28
CA GLN A 19 4.39 -4.42 13.47
C GLN A 19 4.39 -3.63 12.15
N LEU A 20 4.76 -2.35 12.18
CA LEU A 20 4.88 -1.54 10.96
C LEU A 20 5.97 -2.07 10.02
N LYS A 21 7.11 -2.53 10.56
CA LYS A 21 8.17 -3.18 9.78
C LYS A 21 7.69 -4.49 9.13
N GLN A 22 6.89 -5.27 9.84
CA GLN A 22 6.27 -6.47 9.27
C GLN A 22 5.36 -6.11 8.09
N ILE A 23 4.46 -5.14 8.27
CA ILE A 23 3.56 -4.68 7.20
C ILE A 23 4.36 -4.13 6.02
N ALA A 24 5.43 -3.36 6.27
CA ALA A 24 6.32 -2.85 5.23
C ALA A 24 6.98 -3.97 4.41
N ARG A 25 7.31 -5.10 5.04
CA ARG A 25 7.82 -6.28 4.35
C ARG A 25 6.76 -6.91 3.47
N GLU A 26 5.57 -7.17 4.03
CA GLU A 26 4.45 -7.77 3.32
C GLU A 26 4.00 -6.91 2.12
N ILE A 27 4.07 -5.58 2.22
CA ILE A 27 3.81 -4.66 1.10
C ILE A 27 4.82 -4.89 -0.02
N ARG A 28 6.12 -4.95 0.29
CA ARG A 28 7.17 -5.18 -0.71
C ARG A 28 7.01 -6.54 -1.37
N ASP A 29 6.77 -7.58 -0.57
CA ASP A 29 6.59 -8.94 -1.10
C ASP A 29 5.39 -8.98 -2.06
N LYS A 30 4.25 -8.38 -1.70
CA LYS A 30 3.07 -8.33 -2.58
C LYS A 30 3.29 -7.49 -3.84
N HIS A 31 4.01 -6.38 -3.71
CA HIS A 31 4.39 -5.53 -4.84
C HIS A 31 5.25 -6.32 -5.82
N LEU A 32 6.31 -6.98 -5.34
CA LEU A 32 7.23 -7.78 -6.16
C LEU A 32 6.50 -8.93 -6.86
N GLU A 33 5.68 -9.70 -6.13
CA GLU A 33 4.88 -10.80 -6.68
C GLU A 33 4.00 -10.32 -7.85
N THR A 34 3.29 -9.21 -7.66
CA THR A 34 2.35 -8.69 -8.65
C THR A 34 3.09 -8.15 -9.88
N VAL A 35 4.09 -7.29 -9.67
CA VAL A 35 4.84 -6.67 -10.78
C VAL A 35 5.66 -7.68 -11.57
N ALA A 36 6.16 -8.75 -10.93
CA ALA A 36 6.84 -9.83 -11.64
C ALA A 36 5.92 -10.54 -12.64
N ALA A 37 4.62 -10.66 -12.32
CA ALA A 37 3.64 -11.32 -13.20
C ALA A 37 3.03 -10.38 -14.26
N SER A 38 2.77 -9.11 -13.91
CA SER A 38 2.01 -8.18 -14.76
C SER A 38 2.84 -7.04 -15.38
N GLY A 39 4.11 -6.87 -14.99
CA GLY A 39 4.87 -5.65 -15.23
C GLY A 39 4.34 -4.45 -14.44
N GLY A 40 5.02 -3.29 -14.56
CA GLY A 40 4.61 -2.04 -13.91
C GLY A 40 5.76 -1.26 -13.25
N HIS A 41 5.42 -0.25 -12.45
CA HIS A 41 6.41 0.58 -11.75
C HIS A 41 6.97 -0.14 -10.52
N LEU A 42 8.20 -0.60 -10.63
CA LEU A 42 8.88 -1.32 -9.56
C LEU A 42 9.48 -0.37 -8.52
N GLY A 43 10.53 0.37 -8.91
CA GLY A 43 11.31 1.22 -8.00
C GLY A 43 10.51 2.29 -7.25
N PRO A 44 9.66 3.09 -7.94
CA PRO A 44 8.96 4.21 -7.31
C PRO A 44 8.07 3.79 -6.13
N GLY A 45 7.28 2.73 -6.26
CA GLY A 45 6.41 2.29 -5.15
C GLY A 45 7.17 1.59 -4.02
N LEU A 46 8.26 0.88 -4.33
CA LEU A 46 9.15 0.34 -3.29
C LEU A 46 9.82 1.46 -2.47
N GLY A 47 10.11 2.60 -3.10
CA GLY A 47 10.77 3.75 -2.45
C GLY A 47 9.89 4.54 -1.48
N VAL A 48 8.56 4.34 -1.48
CA VAL A 48 7.62 5.12 -0.66
C VAL A 48 6.83 4.27 0.36
N VAL A 49 7.25 3.02 0.59
CA VAL A 49 6.58 2.11 1.55
C VAL A 49 6.53 2.72 2.95
N GLU A 50 7.68 3.10 3.50
CA GLU A 50 7.76 3.69 4.84
C GLU A 50 7.06 5.06 4.91
N LEU A 51 7.19 5.88 3.86
CA LEU A 51 6.48 7.17 3.78
C LEU A 51 4.97 6.98 3.87
N THR A 52 4.43 6.01 3.12
CA THR A 52 2.99 5.73 3.12
C THR A 52 2.52 5.25 4.49
N LEU A 53 3.27 4.35 5.13
CA LEU A 53 2.96 3.86 6.47
C LEU A 53 3.02 4.99 7.51
N ALA A 54 4.03 5.86 7.44
CA ALA A 54 4.16 7.00 8.34
C ALA A 54 2.97 7.97 8.18
N LEU A 55 2.63 8.34 6.94
CA LEU A 55 1.47 9.19 6.67
C LEU A 55 0.18 8.60 7.24
N TYR A 56 -0.05 7.30 7.09
CA TYR A 56 -1.31 6.68 7.51
C TYR A 56 -1.36 6.29 8.98
N GLN A 57 -0.19 6.18 9.63
CA GLN A 57 -0.11 6.09 11.08
C GLN A 57 -0.43 7.44 11.75
N THR A 58 -0.11 8.55 11.09
CA THR A 58 -0.23 9.91 11.64
C THR A 58 -1.53 10.62 11.27
N LEU A 59 -1.99 10.49 10.03
CA LEU A 59 -3.20 11.15 9.53
C LEU A 59 -4.46 10.34 9.83
N ASP A 60 -5.61 11.03 9.92
CA ASP A 60 -6.93 10.39 10.00
C ASP A 60 -7.58 10.39 8.61
N LEU A 61 -7.57 9.25 7.92
CA LEU A 61 -8.06 9.12 6.54
C LEU A 61 -9.60 9.13 6.43
N ASN A 62 -10.33 9.30 7.53
CA ASN A 62 -11.74 9.68 7.49
C ASN A 62 -11.93 11.19 7.25
N ARG A 63 -10.90 12.00 7.51
CA ARG A 63 -10.97 13.47 7.49
C ARG A 63 -9.92 14.08 6.55
N ASP A 64 -8.69 13.62 6.68
CA ASP A 64 -7.52 14.10 5.96
C ASP A 64 -7.45 13.48 4.55
N LYS A 65 -6.80 14.20 3.64
CA LYS A 65 -6.60 13.77 2.26
C LYS A 65 -5.13 13.62 1.96
N VAL A 66 -4.75 12.50 1.35
CA VAL A 66 -3.39 12.26 0.84
C VAL A 66 -3.44 12.20 -0.67
N ILE A 67 -2.67 13.08 -1.32
CA ILE A 67 -2.60 13.20 -2.78
C ILE A 67 -1.24 12.69 -3.23
N TRP A 68 -1.24 11.71 -4.12
CA TRP A 68 -0.03 11.20 -4.77
C TRP A 68 0.07 11.81 -6.16
N ASP A 69 1.06 12.68 -6.38
CA ASP A 69 1.31 13.25 -7.70
C ASP A 69 1.72 12.15 -8.70
N VAL A 70 1.17 12.18 -9.91
CA VAL A 70 1.19 11.12 -10.94
C VAL A 70 0.57 9.78 -10.49
N GLY A 71 0.96 9.24 -9.34
CA GLY A 71 0.38 8.02 -8.74
C GLY A 71 1.13 6.72 -9.03
N HIS A 72 2.19 6.75 -9.83
CA HIS A 72 2.99 5.58 -10.20
C HIS A 72 3.75 4.92 -9.01
N GLN A 73 3.94 5.68 -7.94
CA GLN A 73 4.49 5.28 -6.65
C GLN A 73 3.43 4.80 -5.65
N ALA A 74 2.14 4.99 -5.94
CA ALA A 74 1.05 4.79 -4.97
C ALA A 74 0.61 3.33 -4.76
N TYR A 75 1.46 2.34 -5.05
CA TYR A 75 1.11 0.92 -4.85
C TYR A 75 0.94 0.56 -3.36
N PRO A 76 1.79 1.03 -2.43
CA PRO A 76 1.55 0.86 -1.00
C PRO A 76 0.21 1.49 -0.56
N HIS A 77 -0.13 2.66 -1.10
CA HIS A 77 -1.42 3.30 -0.86
C HIS A 77 -2.59 2.40 -1.27
N LYS A 78 -2.55 1.81 -2.48
CA LYS A 78 -3.59 0.90 -2.96
C LYS A 78 -3.77 -0.30 -2.03
N LEU A 79 -2.66 -0.92 -1.63
CA LEU A 79 -2.68 -2.08 -0.73
C LEU A 79 -3.33 -1.76 0.62
N LEU A 80 -3.06 -0.59 1.20
CA LEU A 80 -3.55 -0.18 2.53
C LEU A 80 -4.96 0.42 2.56
N THR A 81 -5.60 0.58 1.41
CA THR A 81 -6.91 1.24 1.27
C THR A 81 -7.97 0.29 0.71
N GLY A 82 -7.96 -0.96 1.20
CA GLY A 82 -8.99 -1.95 0.89
C GLY A 82 -8.89 -2.60 -0.49
N ARG A 83 -7.82 -2.34 -1.27
CA ARG A 83 -7.65 -2.93 -2.61
C ARG A 83 -6.74 -4.16 -2.62
N TYR A 84 -6.26 -4.63 -1.47
CA TYR A 84 -5.36 -5.78 -1.35
C TYR A 84 -5.83 -7.02 -2.14
N ASN A 85 -7.08 -7.46 -1.91
CA ASN A 85 -7.61 -8.69 -2.54
C ASN A 85 -7.69 -8.60 -4.07
N ARG A 86 -7.84 -7.40 -4.63
CA ARG A 86 -7.91 -7.16 -6.08
C ARG A 86 -6.56 -6.76 -6.67
N PHE A 87 -5.52 -6.62 -5.86
CA PHE A 87 -4.25 -6.05 -6.29
C PHE A 87 -3.57 -6.88 -7.41
N HIS A 88 -3.84 -8.18 -7.50
CA HIS A 88 -3.38 -9.02 -8.60
C HIS A 88 -3.89 -8.58 -9.99
N THR A 89 -4.95 -7.78 -10.05
CA THR A 89 -5.51 -7.21 -11.31
C THR A 89 -4.86 -5.87 -11.70
N LEU A 90 -3.81 -5.45 -11.01
CA LEU A 90 -3.12 -4.19 -11.24
C LEU A 90 -2.74 -4.02 -12.73
N ARG A 91 -3.08 -2.86 -13.31
CA ARG A 91 -2.83 -2.50 -14.73
C ARG A 91 -3.50 -3.42 -15.76
N GLN A 92 -4.42 -4.29 -15.33
CA GLN A 92 -5.26 -5.05 -16.24
C GLN A 92 -6.53 -4.24 -16.56
N LYS A 93 -7.14 -4.56 -17.71
CA LYS A 93 -8.46 -4.02 -18.07
C LYS A 93 -9.45 -4.35 -16.95
N ASP A 94 -10.22 -3.35 -16.50
CA ASP A 94 -11.20 -3.44 -15.41
C ASP A 94 -10.60 -3.80 -14.02
N GLY A 95 -9.27 -3.75 -13.91
CA GLY A 95 -8.51 -4.07 -12.71
C GLY A 95 -8.28 -2.87 -11.79
N VAL A 96 -7.38 -3.05 -10.83
CA VAL A 96 -6.98 -1.99 -9.90
C VAL A 96 -6.21 -0.90 -10.66
N ALA A 97 -6.77 0.31 -10.67
CA ALA A 97 -6.16 1.53 -11.17
C ALA A 97 -5.05 2.04 -10.26
#